data_AF-A0A380ARS1-F1
#
_entry.id   AF-A0A380ARS1-F1
#
_cell.length_a   1.000
_cell.length_b   1.000
_cell.length_c   1.000
_cell.angle_alpha   90.00
_cell.angle_beta   90.00
_cell.angle_gamma   90.00
#
_symmetry.space_group_name_H-M   'P 1'
#
loop_
_entity.id
_entity.type
_entity.pdbx_description
1 polymer ?
#
loop_
_entity_poly.entity_id
_entity_poly.type
_entity_poly.pdbx_seq_one_letter_code
_entity_poly.pdbx_strand_id
1 'polypeptide(L)'
;MDSDYISYETLIATRASADWVMYGAIAAWVAAFGAIFTLVYAALALNTWQKQEKTKIRSEFKRSLLALDYAIHMMPDEWSITKAQRIQARSISTPFFAAGDNEAASALSDLKKCWHDAISAWVMCEGLLKKTNLTSLWKELSDIYVDYIKGRVDKRTILNKLADMHSVEFIFN
;
A
#
# COMPACT_ATOMS: atom_id res chain seq x y z
N MET A 1 -8.39 -59.00 55.86
CA MET A 1 -8.34 -58.46 54.49
C MET A 1 -7.16 -59.14 53.83
N ASP A 2 -7.41 -59.98 52.82
CA ASP A 2 -6.34 -60.80 52.22
C ASP A 2 -5.41 -59.95 51.38
N SER A 3 -4.10 -60.09 51.63
CA SER A 3 -3.05 -59.40 50.89
C SER A 3 -3.16 -59.67 49.38
N ASP A 4 -3.54 -60.88 49.01
CA ASP A 4 -3.65 -61.32 47.63
C ASP A 4 -4.78 -60.59 46.89
N TYR A 5 -5.91 -60.34 47.55
CA TYR A 5 -7.03 -59.61 46.97
C TYR A 5 -6.67 -58.13 46.68
N ILE A 6 -5.97 -57.48 47.61
CA ILE A 6 -5.48 -56.11 47.43
C ILE A 6 -4.44 -56.05 46.31
N SER A 7 -3.55 -57.04 46.23
CA SER A 7 -2.55 -57.13 45.15
C SER A 7 -3.18 -57.32 43.76
N TYR A 8 -4.30 -58.04 43.67
CA TYR A 8 -5.01 -58.27 42.42
C TYR A 8 -5.74 -57.02 41.92
N GLU A 9 -6.49 -56.34 42.80
CA GLU A 9 -7.19 -55.09 42.46
C GLU A 9 -6.20 -53.98 42.06
N THR A 10 -5.08 -53.88 42.75
CA THR A 10 -4.01 -52.93 42.38
C THR A 10 -3.38 -53.26 41.03
N LEU A 11 -3.23 -54.55 40.69
CA LEU A 11 -2.74 -54.98 39.37
C LEU A 11 -3.71 -54.59 38.25
N ILE A 12 -5.02 -54.80 38.43
CA ILE A 12 -6.04 -54.39 37.44
C ILE A 12 -6.06 -52.88 37.27
N ALA A 13 -6.03 -52.12 38.37
CA ALA A 13 -5.99 -50.66 38.33
C ALA A 13 -4.73 -50.14 37.61
N THR A 14 -3.58 -50.78 37.83
CA THR A 14 -2.30 -50.45 37.17
C THR A 14 -2.32 -50.78 35.68
N ARG A 15 -2.99 -51.86 35.28
CA ARG A 15 -3.17 -52.21 33.87
C ARG A 15 -4.08 -51.21 33.16
N ALA A 16 -5.23 -50.90 33.77
CA ALA A 16 -6.17 -49.94 33.19
C ALA A 16 -5.52 -48.55 33.05
N SER A 17 -4.74 -48.11 34.04
CA SER A 17 -4.01 -46.84 33.94
C SER A 17 -2.93 -46.87 32.85
N ALA A 18 -2.23 -47.99 32.65
CA ALA A 18 -1.28 -48.14 31.55
C ALA A 18 -1.96 -48.03 30.17
N ASP A 19 -3.14 -48.62 29.99
CA ASP A 19 -3.91 -48.51 28.75
C ASP A 19 -4.33 -47.06 28.47
N TRP A 20 -4.81 -46.33 29.48
CA TRP A 20 -5.13 -44.89 29.36
C TRP A 20 -3.91 -44.03 29.03
N VAL A 21 -2.74 -44.34 29.61
CA VAL A 21 -1.49 -43.63 29.31
C VAL A 21 -1.06 -43.87 27.86
N MET A 22 -1.23 -45.08 27.33
CA MET A 22 -0.91 -45.39 25.93
C MET A 22 -1.80 -44.57 24.97
N TYR A 23 -3.11 -44.52 25.20
CA TYR A 23 -4.02 -43.70 24.39
C TYR A 23 -3.72 -42.20 24.53
N GLY A 24 -3.38 -41.74 25.74
CA GLY A 24 -2.94 -40.36 25.99
C GLY A 24 -1.66 -40.00 25.25
N ALA A 25 -0.68 -40.91 25.18
CA ALA A 25 0.57 -40.71 24.46
C ALA A 25 0.34 -40.61 22.93
N ILE A 26 -0.54 -41.44 22.37
CA ILE A 26 -0.92 -41.37 20.96
C ILE A 26 -1.63 -40.04 20.67
N ALA A 27 -2.59 -39.64 21.50
CA ALA A 27 -3.28 -38.36 21.36
C ALA A 27 -2.32 -37.17 21.45
N ALA A 28 -1.35 -37.21 22.37
CA ALA A 28 -0.32 -36.18 22.52
C ALA A 28 0.58 -36.10 21.28
N TRP A 29 0.95 -37.22 20.68
CA TRP A 29 1.72 -37.26 19.42
C TRP A 29 0.95 -36.63 18.26
N VAL A 30 -0.32 -36.98 18.09
CA VAL A 30 -1.17 -36.39 17.04
C VAL A 30 -1.34 -34.89 17.26
N ALA A 31 -1.56 -34.46 18.51
CA ALA A 31 -1.63 -33.04 18.86
C ALA A 31 -0.31 -32.30 18.59
N ALA A 32 0.84 -32.92 18.90
CA ALA A 32 2.16 -32.35 18.63
C ALA A 32 2.40 -32.17 17.13
N PHE A 33 2.06 -33.17 16.30
CA PHE A 33 2.12 -33.02 14.84
C PHE A 33 1.18 -31.92 14.34
N GLY A 34 -0.06 -31.89 14.85
CA GLY A 34 -1.02 -30.83 14.52
C GLY A 34 -0.47 -29.43 14.81
N ALA A 35 0.16 -29.23 15.97
CA ALA A 35 0.78 -27.97 16.35
C ALA A 35 1.97 -27.57 15.44
N ILE A 36 2.78 -28.54 15.00
CA ILE A 36 3.87 -28.29 14.05
C ILE A 36 3.29 -27.85 12.70
N PHE A 37 2.28 -28.55 12.20
CA PHE A 37 1.63 -28.18 10.93
C PHE A 37 1.02 -26.77 11.00
N THR A 38 0.29 -26.44 12.07
CA THR A 38 -0.31 -25.11 12.20
C THR A 38 0.75 -24.01 12.24
N LEU A 39 1.89 -24.24 12.90
CA LEU A 39 3.00 -23.28 12.93
C LEU A 39 3.64 -23.09 11.55
N VAL A 40 3.82 -24.17 10.78
CA VAL A 40 4.33 -24.08 9.39
C VAL A 40 3.37 -23.27 8.52
N TYR A 41 2.07 -23.57 8.58
CA TYR A 41 1.08 -22.82 7.81
C TYR A 41 0.97 -21.35 8.24
N ALA A 42 1.08 -21.06 9.54
CA ALA A 42 1.11 -19.69 10.04
C ALA A 42 2.33 -18.91 9.53
N ALA A 43 3.51 -19.55 9.50
CA ALA A 43 4.72 -18.95 8.96
C ALA A 43 4.60 -18.66 7.45
N LEU A 44 4.05 -19.60 6.67
CA LEU A 44 3.79 -19.40 5.24
C LEU A 44 2.76 -18.29 5.00
N ALA A 45 1.70 -18.23 5.82
CA ALA A 45 0.70 -17.18 5.75
C ALA A 45 1.28 -15.79 6.04
N LEU A 46 2.14 -15.66 7.06
CA LEU A 46 2.84 -14.40 7.37
C LEU A 46 3.74 -13.93 6.22
N ASN A 47 4.52 -14.85 5.65
CA ASN A 47 5.37 -14.53 4.49
C ASN A 47 4.54 -14.09 3.28
N THR A 48 3.40 -14.73 3.04
CA THR A 48 2.48 -14.36 1.97
C THR A 48 1.85 -13.00 2.23
N TRP A 49 1.45 -12.72 3.47
CA TRP A 49 0.87 -11.45 3.89
C TRP A 49 1.83 -10.28 3.68
N GLN A 50 3.10 -10.43 4.05
CA GLN A 50 4.13 -9.41 3.79
C GLN A 50 4.33 -9.13 2.28
N LYS A 51 4.26 -10.17 1.44
CA LYS A 51 4.33 -10.00 -0.02
C LYS A 51 3.11 -9.25 -0.57
N GLN A 52 1.93 -9.55 -0.04
CA GLN A 52 0.69 -8.84 -0.40
C GLN A 52 0.72 -7.39 0.03
N GLU A 53 1.20 -7.09 1.24
CA GLU A 53 1.30 -5.72 1.75
C GLU A 53 2.21 -4.85 0.87
N LYS A 54 3.38 -5.37 0.48
CA LYS A 54 4.28 -4.69 -0.48
C LYS A 54 3.62 -4.44 -1.83
N THR A 55 2.82 -5.40 -2.31
CA THR A 55 2.08 -5.28 -3.57
C THR A 55 0.98 -4.23 -3.48
N LYS A 56 0.26 -4.22 -2.35
CA LYS A 56 -0.81 -3.27 -2.08
C LYS A 56 -0.28 -1.83 -2.07
N ILE A 57 0.79 -1.58 -1.31
CA ILE A 57 1.47 -0.28 -1.25
C ILE A 57 1.87 0.21 -2.65
N ARG A 58 2.44 -0.67 -3.48
CA ARG A 58 2.80 -0.34 -4.88
C ARG A 58 1.59 -0.06 -5.77
N SER A 59 0.50 -0.81 -5.58
CA SER A 59 -0.75 -0.60 -6.34
C SER A 59 -1.44 0.72 -5.97
N GLU A 60 -1.37 1.11 -4.70
CA GLU A 60 -1.87 2.40 -4.21
C GLU A 60 -1.09 3.57 -4.82
N PHE A 61 0.25 3.44 -4.93
CA PHE A 61 1.06 4.44 -5.62
C PHE A 61 0.74 4.55 -7.12
N LYS A 62 0.57 3.44 -7.84
CA LYS A 62 0.10 3.50 -9.23
C LYS A 62 -1.26 4.18 -9.36
N ARG A 63 -2.17 3.85 -8.46
CA ARG A 63 -3.51 4.43 -8.44
C ARG A 63 -3.47 5.94 -8.18
N SER A 64 -2.63 6.41 -7.26
CA SER A 64 -2.50 7.85 -7.00
C SER A 64 -1.85 8.60 -8.17
N LEU A 65 -0.89 7.99 -8.88
CA LEU A 65 -0.36 8.53 -10.14
C LEU A 65 -1.41 8.64 -11.24
N LEU A 66 -2.27 7.61 -11.41
CA LEU A 66 -3.38 7.67 -12.37
C LEU A 66 -4.41 8.74 -11.99
N ALA A 67 -4.67 8.92 -10.70
CA ALA A 67 -5.54 10.00 -10.23
C ALA A 67 -4.92 11.38 -10.53
N LEU A 68 -3.60 11.51 -10.40
CA LEU A 68 -2.86 12.71 -10.78
C LEU A 68 -2.94 12.96 -12.29
N ASP A 69 -2.77 11.92 -13.12
CA ASP A 69 -2.92 12.01 -14.58
C ASP A 69 -4.29 12.54 -14.98
N TYR A 70 -5.34 11.97 -14.40
CA TYR A 70 -6.71 12.42 -14.62
C TYR A 70 -6.94 13.87 -14.17
N ALA A 71 -6.41 14.26 -13.01
CA ALA A 71 -6.51 15.63 -12.52
C ALA A 71 -5.78 16.63 -13.43
N ILE A 72 -4.66 16.25 -14.04
CA ILE A 72 -3.98 17.07 -15.05
C ILE A 72 -4.82 17.15 -16.33
N HIS A 73 -5.48 16.07 -16.75
CA HIS A 73 -6.40 16.12 -17.90
C HIS A 73 -7.57 17.09 -17.67
N MET A 74 -8.07 17.18 -16.44
CA MET A 74 -9.13 18.11 -16.02
C MET A 74 -8.68 19.58 -15.92
N MET A 75 -7.37 19.86 -16.01
CA MET A 75 -6.90 21.24 -16.09
C MET A 75 -7.26 21.88 -17.43
N PRO A 76 -7.58 23.18 -17.45
CA PRO A 76 -7.83 23.91 -18.67
C PRO A 76 -6.59 23.88 -19.57
N ASP A 77 -6.80 23.69 -20.87
CA ASP A 77 -5.71 23.53 -21.84
C ASP A 77 -4.84 24.78 -21.97
N GLU A 78 -5.41 25.96 -21.75
CA GLU A 78 -4.71 27.24 -21.75
C GLU A 78 -4.22 27.61 -20.34
N TRP A 79 -3.41 26.75 -19.71
CA TRP A 79 -2.81 27.05 -18.41
C TRP A 79 -1.59 27.95 -18.56
N SER A 80 -1.68 29.20 -18.08
CA SER A 80 -0.59 30.19 -18.19
C SER A 80 -0.26 30.81 -16.85
N ILE A 81 0.94 31.40 -16.75
CA ILE A 81 1.41 32.13 -15.56
C ILE A 81 0.36 33.16 -15.08
N THR A 82 -0.27 33.88 -16.02
CA THR A 82 -1.26 34.92 -15.69
C THR A 82 -2.57 34.34 -15.16
N LYS A 83 -3.02 33.16 -15.62
CA LYS A 83 -4.18 32.46 -15.03
C LYS A 83 -3.82 31.88 -13.66
N ALA A 84 -2.64 31.27 -13.52
CA ALA A 84 -2.15 30.72 -12.26
C ALA A 84 -2.06 31.78 -11.17
N GLN A 85 -1.47 32.94 -11.48
CA GLN A 85 -1.36 34.07 -10.53
C GLN A 85 -2.73 34.65 -10.14
N ARG A 86 -3.65 34.80 -11.10
CA ARG A 86 -5.02 35.28 -10.80
C ARG A 86 -5.77 34.33 -9.88
N ILE A 87 -5.70 33.02 -10.13
CA ILE A 87 -6.38 32.01 -9.31
C ILE A 87 -5.74 31.90 -7.92
N GLN A 88 -4.42 32.03 -7.79
CA GLN A 88 -3.75 32.02 -6.49
C GLN A 88 -3.99 33.31 -5.69
N ALA A 89 -4.02 34.47 -6.35
CA ALA A 89 -4.34 35.76 -5.74
C ALA A 89 -5.82 35.88 -5.32
N ARG A 90 -6.70 34.99 -5.81
CA ARG A 90 -8.10 34.88 -5.42
C ARG A 90 -8.32 34.76 -3.92
N SER A 91 -7.35 34.22 -3.18
CA SER A 91 -7.36 34.17 -1.72
C SER A 91 -7.34 35.56 -1.06
N ILE A 92 -7.00 36.63 -1.80
CA ILE A 92 -6.64 37.95 -1.27
C ILE A 92 -7.62 39.04 -1.74
N SER A 93 -8.86 38.69 -2.13
CA SER A 93 -9.96 39.65 -2.42
C SER A 93 -9.81 40.51 -3.70
N THR A 94 -10.07 39.94 -4.88
CA THR A 94 -10.28 40.73 -6.11
C THR A 94 -11.63 40.39 -6.78
N PRO A 95 -12.46 41.38 -7.18
CA PRO A 95 -13.80 41.14 -7.74
C PRO A 95 -13.83 40.91 -9.26
N PHE A 96 -12.67 40.85 -9.92
CA PHE A 96 -12.59 40.75 -11.38
C PHE A 96 -12.40 39.30 -11.84
N PHE A 97 -13.52 38.59 -12.04
CA PHE A 97 -13.51 37.18 -12.48
C PHE A 97 -13.82 37.08 -13.97
N ALA A 98 -13.02 36.32 -14.72
CA ALA A 98 -13.41 35.84 -16.02
C ALA A 98 -14.33 34.60 -15.86
N ALA A 99 -15.30 34.43 -16.77
CA ALA A 99 -16.07 33.20 -16.83
C ALA A 99 -15.11 32.00 -17.02
N GLY A 100 -15.20 30.99 -16.15
CA GLY A 100 -14.31 29.81 -16.15
C GLY A 100 -13.20 29.82 -15.07
N ASP A 101 -12.91 30.95 -14.42
CA ASP A 101 -11.89 31.02 -13.35
C ASP A 101 -12.29 30.21 -12.10
N ASN A 102 -13.59 29.98 -11.90
CA ASN A 102 -14.11 29.14 -10.83
C ASN A 102 -13.78 27.67 -11.02
N GLU A 103 -13.97 27.18 -12.24
CA GLU A 103 -13.74 25.79 -12.63
C GLU A 103 -12.25 25.46 -12.67
N ALA A 104 -11.44 26.39 -13.20
CA ALA A 104 -9.98 26.27 -13.16
C ALA A 104 -9.44 26.26 -11.71
N ALA A 105 -10.06 27.02 -10.80
CA ALA A 105 -9.67 27.02 -9.39
C ALA A 105 -10.04 25.70 -8.68
N SER A 106 -11.21 25.11 -8.96
CA SER A 106 -11.58 23.80 -8.42
C SER A 106 -10.69 22.68 -8.97
N ALA A 107 -10.41 22.70 -10.27
CA ALA A 107 -9.48 21.76 -10.88
C ALA A 107 -8.07 21.86 -10.25
N LEU A 108 -7.63 23.07 -9.86
CA LEU A 108 -6.35 23.30 -9.19
C LEU A 108 -6.35 22.75 -7.76
N SER A 109 -7.42 22.95 -6.99
CA SER A 109 -7.53 22.33 -5.68
C SER A 109 -7.53 20.81 -5.76
N ASP A 110 -8.21 20.24 -6.76
CA ASP A 110 -8.26 18.80 -6.97
C ASP A 110 -6.88 18.25 -7.40
N LEU A 111 -6.17 18.96 -8.29
CA LEU A 111 -4.80 18.62 -8.67
C LEU A 111 -3.86 18.63 -7.46
N LYS A 112 -3.95 19.65 -6.59
CA LYS A 112 -3.14 19.71 -5.36
C LYS A 112 -3.43 18.56 -4.41
N LYS A 113 -4.71 18.17 -4.30
CA LYS A 113 -5.12 17.02 -3.49
C LYS A 113 -4.54 15.72 -4.05
N CYS A 114 -4.71 15.47 -5.35
CA CYS A 114 -4.14 14.29 -6.01
C CYS A 114 -2.62 14.24 -5.92
N TRP A 115 -1.94 15.40 -5.99
CA TRP A 115 -0.50 15.49 -5.78
C TRP A 115 -0.09 15.13 -4.34
N HIS A 116 -0.84 15.60 -3.34
CA HIS A 116 -0.59 15.23 -1.95
C HIS A 116 -0.78 13.73 -1.71
N ASP A 117 -1.83 13.14 -2.30
CA ASP A 117 -2.09 11.69 -2.27
C ASP A 117 -0.98 10.90 -2.98
N ALA A 118 -0.41 11.45 -4.06
CA ALA A 118 0.73 10.85 -4.74
C ALA A 118 2.02 10.92 -3.89
N ILE A 119 2.27 12.03 -3.21
CA ILE A 119 3.40 12.17 -2.27
C ILE A 119 3.26 11.20 -1.10
N SER A 120 2.07 11.11 -0.49
CA SER A 120 1.87 10.23 0.66
C SER A 120 2.10 8.77 0.28
N ALA A 121 1.58 8.33 -0.87
CA ALA A 121 1.84 7.02 -1.42
C ALA A 121 3.34 6.81 -1.78
N TRP A 122 4.01 7.82 -2.32
CA TRP A 122 5.46 7.77 -2.60
C TRP A 122 6.27 7.52 -1.32
N VAL A 123 6.02 8.28 -0.25
CA VAL A 123 6.73 8.14 1.03
C VAL A 123 6.55 6.75 1.62
N MET A 124 5.37 6.14 1.49
CA MET A 124 5.12 4.76 1.91
C MET A 124 5.89 3.72 1.07
N CYS A 125 6.21 4.04 -0.18
CA CYS A 125 6.91 3.13 -1.09
C CYS A 125 8.42 3.37 -1.20
N GLU A 126 8.93 4.55 -0.84
CA GLU A 126 10.30 4.99 -1.13
C GLU A 126 11.34 3.97 -0.64
N GLY A 127 11.17 3.46 0.59
CA GLY A 127 12.05 2.45 1.17
C GLY A 127 12.09 1.13 0.40
N LEU A 128 10.99 0.77 -0.28
CA LEU A 128 10.86 -0.45 -1.09
C LEU A 128 11.39 -0.27 -2.52
N LEU A 129 11.60 0.97 -2.97
CA LEU A 129 11.91 1.35 -4.36
C LEU A 129 13.34 1.88 -4.55
N LYS A 130 14.14 1.99 -3.48
CA LYS A 130 15.53 2.51 -3.51
C LYS A 130 16.46 1.86 -4.54
N LYS A 131 16.16 0.65 -5.02
CA LYS A 131 16.96 -0.07 -6.03
C LYS A 131 16.62 0.29 -7.48
N THR A 132 15.63 1.14 -7.71
CA THR A 132 15.12 1.46 -9.05
C THR A 132 15.41 2.92 -9.43
N ASN A 133 15.47 3.21 -10.74
CA ASN A 133 15.57 4.58 -11.27
C ASN A 133 14.30 5.43 -11.01
N LEU A 134 13.35 4.91 -10.24
CA LEU A 134 12.09 5.60 -9.97
C LEU A 134 12.27 6.81 -9.05
N THR A 135 13.29 6.81 -8.19
CA THR A 135 13.60 7.95 -7.32
C THR A 135 14.06 9.18 -8.12
N SER A 136 14.84 9.00 -9.17
CA SER A 136 15.23 10.11 -10.05
C SER A 136 14.05 10.61 -10.87
N LEU A 137 13.25 9.69 -11.43
CA LEU A 137 12.02 10.05 -12.16
C LEU A 137 11.01 10.81 -11.31
N TRP A 138 10.82 10.40 -10.05
CA TRP A 138 9.94 11.09 -9.11
C TRP A 138 10.43 12.50 -8.79
N LYS A 139 11.73 12.68 -8.60
CA LYS A 139 12.32 14.01 -8.35
C LYS A 139 12.11 14.92 -9.55
N GLU A 140 12.37 14.44 -10.76
CA GLU A 140 12.13 15.19 -12.00
C GLU A 140 10.64 15.53 -12.19
N LEU A 141 9.73 14.59 -11.88
CA LEU A 141 8.29 14.85 -11.91
C LEU A 141 7.90 15.95 -10.90
N SER A 142 8.47 15.93 -9.70
CA SER A 142 8.22 16.94 -8.67
C SER A 142 8.68 18.33 -9.11
N ASP A 143 9.85 18.43 -9.75
CA ASP A 143 10.34 19.70 -10.26
C ASP A 143 9.43 20.24 -11.38
N ILE A 144 9.04 19.37 -12.32
CA ILE A 144 8.10 19.72 -13.41
C ILE A 144 6.73 20.12 -12.86
N TYR A 145 6.23 19.44 -11.83
CA TYR A 145 4.95 19.76 -11.20
C TYR A 145 4.94 21.16 -10.58
N VAL A 146 6.01 21.55 -9.89
CA VAL A 146 6.14 22.88 -9.31
C VAL A 146 6.13 23.96 -10.40
N ASP A 147 6.80 23.71 -11.52
CA ASP A 147 6.81 24.64 -12.65
C ASP A 147 5.47 24.65 -13.41
N TYR A 148 4.77 23.52 -13.48
CA TYR A 148 3.42 23.42 -14.02
C TYR A 148 2.41 24.22 -13.19
N ILE A 149 2.40 24.11 -11.86
CA ILE A 149 1.52 24.94 -11.00
C ILE A 149 1.74 26.44 -11.24
N LYS A 150 2.99 26.85 -11.48
CA LYS A 150 3.34 28.25 -11.77
C LYS A 150 2.95 28.69 -13.18
N GLY A 151 2.48 27.78 -14.03
CA GLY A 151 2.11 28.04 -15.42
C GLY A 151 3.31 28.24 -16.35
N ARG A 152 4.49 27.73 -15.97
CA ARG A 152 5.74 27.84 -16.76
C ARG A 152 5.93 26.70 -17.75
N VAL A 153 5.19 25.61 -17.58
CA VAL A 153 5.34 24.37 -18.33
C VAL A 153 3.99 23.96 -18.91
N ASP A 154 4.02 23.47 -20.15
CA ASP A 154 2.84 22.98 -20.84
C ASP A 154 2.33 21.67 -20.24
N LYS A 155 1.01 21.47 -20.34
CA LYS A 155 0.30 20.24 -19.96
C LYS A 155 0.91 18.99 -20.59
N ARG A 156 1.40 19.07 -21.83
CA ARG A 156 2.03 17.94 -22.54
C ARG A 156 3.31 17.45 -21.86
N THR A 157 4.13 18.35 -21.34
CA THR A 157 5.42 18.01 -20.73
C THR A 157 5.22 17.19 -19.45
N ILE A 158 4.26 17.59 -18.61
CA ILE A 158 3.96 16.86 -17.38
C ILE A 158 3.28 15.51 -17.68
N LEU A 159 2.37 15.46 -18.67
CA LEU A 159 1.73 14.21 -19.10
C LEU A 159 2.73 13.21 -19.69
N ASN A 160 3.67 13.67 -20.53
CA ASN A 160 4.72 12.81 -21.06
C ASN A 160 5.59 12.23 -19.94
N LYS A 161 5.96 13.05 -18.95
CA LYS A 161 6.76 12.55 -17.82
C LYS A 161 6.00 11.56 -16.95
N LEU A 162 4.69 11.77 -16.80
CA LEU A 162 3.82 10.85 -16.08
C LEU A 162 3.67 9.54 -16.85
N ALA A 163 3.54 9.59 -18.18
CA ALA A 163 3.55 8.44 -19.06
C ALA A 163 4.88 7.65 -18.97
N ASP A 164 6.03 8.33 -18.92
CA ASP A 164 7.32 7.69 -18.69
C ASP A 164 7.33 6.93 -17.35
N MET A 165 6.80 7.53 -16.29
CA MET A 165 6.67 6.86 -14.99
C MET A 165 5.68 5.69 -14.99
N HIS A 166 4.59 5.78 -15.76
CA HIS A 166 3.64 4.68 -15.94
C HIS A 166 4.22 3.53 -16.78
N SER A 167 5.11 3.85 -17.73
CA SER A 167 5.78 2.87 -18.60
C SER A 167 6.81 2.02 -17.86
N VAL A 168 7.31 2.50 -16.72
CA VAL A 168 8.18 1.69 -15.86
C VAL A 168 7.37 0.50 -15.36
N GLU A 169 7.74 -0.69 -15.83
CA GLU A 169 7.20 -1.94 -15.34
C GLU A 169 7.51 -2.07 -13.85
N PHE A 170 6.50 -1.86 -13.01
CA PHE A 170 6.50 -2.31 -11.62
C PHE A 170 6.35 -3.84 -11.60
N ILE A 171 7.24 -4.59 -12.27
CA ILE A 171 7.14 -6.03 -12.38
C ILE A 171 7.95 -6.73 -11.30
N PHE A 172 7.30 -7.78 -10.82
CA PHE A 172 7.66 -8.75 -9.82
C PHE A 172 8.81 -9.64 -10.32
N ASN A 173 9.86 -9.74 -9.51
CA ASN A 173 10.60 -10.98 -9.30
C ASN A 173 10.68 -11.23 -7.80
#